data_AF-S5DX24-F1
#
_entry.id   AF-S5DX24-F1
#
_cell.length_a   1.000
_cell.length_b   1.000
_cell.length_c   1.000
_cell.angle_alpha   90.00
_cell.angle_beta   90.00
_cell.angle_gamma   90.00
#
_symmetry.space_group_name_H-M   'P 1'
#
loop_
_entity.id
_entity.type
_entity.pdbx_description
1 polymer ?
#
loop_
_entity_poly.entity_id
_entity_poly.type
_entity_poly.pdbx_seq_one_letter_code
_entity_poly.pdbx_strand_id
1 'polypeptide(L)'
;MVNYNMKNKFVIFLVVVLFSACSSSDDSQGVISTKDLSTQTTVITIVEEAVEEIISPEDAQLLLARCLRESGYDVQDPKNDQGLRSVLTPIFIAADEKGRTELFETIQICAEENNIPLGDNSDFENPEAVADRLDTELEFAQCLRGKGIEVEDPSAERPLRPILVGLVQSGQYLEDQVREAAGECFDDLGLEPPQQGGG
;
A
#
# COMPACT_ATOMS: atom_id res chain seq x y z
N MET A 1 13.01 -27.51 -50.24
CA MET A 1 13.83 -28.70 -50.54
C MET A 1 15.06 -28.63 -49.65
N VAL A 2 15.30 -29.62 -48.79
CA VAL A 2 16.39 -29.57 -47.81
C VAL A 2 17.71 -29.96 -48.49
N ASN A 3 18.78 -29.19 -48.26
CA ASN A 3 20.13 -29.56 -48.64
C ASN A 3 20.96 -29.79 -47.37
N TYR A 4 21.21 -31.05 -47.06
CA TYR A 4 21.99 -31.49 -45.91
C TYR A 4 23.32 -32.04 -46.41
N ASN A 5 24.44 -31.53 -45.91
CA ASN A 5 25.74 -32.17 -46.11
C ASN A 5 26.59 -32.05 -44.85
N MET A 6 27.06 -33.21 -44.37
CA MET A 6 27.65 -33.38 -43.05
C MET A 6 28.79 -34.38 -43.15
N LYS A 7 29.98 -34.00 -42.67
CA LYS A 7 30.89 -34.87 -41.89
C LYS A 7 32.13 -34.13 -41.39
N ASN A 8 32.41 -34.31 -40.10
CA ASN A 8 33.65 -33.88 -39.45
C ASN A 8 34.88 -34.55 -40.08
N LYS A 9 36.03 -33.86 -40.04
CA LYS A 9 37.33 -34.49 -39.77
C LYS A 9 38.09 -33.69 -38.72
N PHE A 10 38.85 -34.41 -37.90
CA PHE A 10 39.42 -33.99 -36.63
C PHE A 10 40.95 -33.82 -36.78
N VAL A 11 41.47 -32.62 -36.52
CA VAL A 11 42.91 -32.37 -36.23
C VAL A 11 43.01 -31.23 -35.22
N ILE A 12 43.92 -31.36 -34.26
CA ILE A 12 44.20 -30.39 -33.19
C ILE A 12 45.43 -29.56 -33.57
N PHE A 13 45.44 -28.26 -33.28
CA PHE A 13 46.67 -27.59 -32.88
C PHE A 13 46.42 -26.51 -31.82
N LEU A 14 47.40 -26.31 -30.94
CA LEU A 14 47.29 -25.55 -29.70
C LEU A 14 48.38 -24.47 -29.69
N VAL A 15 47.98 -23.19 -29.78
CA VAL A 15 48.89 -22.04 -29.62
C VAL A 15 48.25 -21.03 -28.67
N VAL A 16 48.75 -21.01 -27.43
CA VAL A 16 48.54 -19.90 -26.50
C VAL A 16 49.66 -18.88 -26.75
N VAL A 17 49.30 -17.62 -26.96
CA VAL A 17 50.24 -16.48 -26.88
C VAL A 17 49.61 -15.43 -26.00
N LEU A 18 50.26 -15.15 -24.88
CA LEU A 18 49.96 -14.03 -24.00
C LEU A 18 50.74 -12.80 -24.47
N PHE A 19 50.08 -11.65 -24.62
CA PHE A 19 50.75 -10.35 -24.56
C PHE A 19 49.87 -9.33 -23.84
N SER A 20 50.45 -8.71 -22.81
CA SER A 20 49.77 -7.78 -21.91
C SER A 20 50.00 -6.34 -22.36
N ALA A 21 48.93 -5.54 -22.48
CA ALA A 21 49.01 -4.08 -22.48
C ALA A 21 47.64 -3.45 -22.17
N CYS A 22 47.41 -3.06 -20.91
CA CYS A 22 46.50 -1.96 -20.61
C CYS A 22 47.29 -0.65 -20.67
N SER A 23 46.66 0.43 -21.13
CA SER A 23 47.15 1.80 -20.96
C SER A 23 46.00 2.68 -20.45
N SER A 24 46.33 3.81 -19.84
CA SER A 24 45.54 4.45 -18.78
C SER A 24 44.97 5.82 -19.14
N SER A 25 44.14 6.33 -18.21
CA SER A 25 43.94 7.75 -17.82
C SER A 25 42.55 8.35 -18.08
N ASP A 26 41.92 9.10 -17.17
CA ASP A 26 42.03 9.31 -15.68
C ASP A 26 40.60 9.73 -15.22
N ASP A 27 40.08 9.72 -13.98
CA ASP A 27 40.50 9.37 -12.59
C ASP A 27 39.19 8.90 -11.85
N SER A 28 38.96 8.71 -10.53
CA SER A 28 39.72 8.95 -9.28
C SER A 28 39.20 8.07 -8.11
N GLN A 29 39.90 8.13 -6.97
CA GLN A 29 39.40 7.88 -5.59
C GLN A 29 38.56 6.61 -5.30
N GLY A 30 39.27 5.50 -5.19
CA GLY A 30 39.58 4.98 -3.83
C GLY A 30 38.49 4.25 -3.05
N VAL A 31 38.46 2.92 -3.20
CA VAL A 31 38.05 1.99 -2.13
C VAL A 31 39.19 1.03 -1.82
N ILE A 32 39.54 0.90 -0.53
CA ILE A 32 40.48 -0.13 -0.03
C ILE A 32 39.78 -0.85 1.12
N SER A 33 39.59 -2.16 0.97
CA SER A 33 39.20 -3.04 2.08
C SER A 33 39.95 -4.37 1.96
N THR A 34 41.24 -4.32 2.27
CA THR A 34 42.03 -5.54 2.47
C THR A 34 41.65 -6.17 3.80
N LYS A 35 40.92 -7.28 3.74
CA LYS A 35 40.98 -8.32 4.79
C LYS A 35 41.44 -9.61 4.13
N ASP A 36 42.64 -10.05 4.52
CA ASP A 36 43.21 -11.32 4.09
C ASP A 36 42.28 -12.48 4.43
N LEU A 37 42.13 -13.40 3.48
CA LEU A 37 41.50 -14.71 3.68
C LEU A 37 42.45 -15.61 4.48
N SER A 38 42.63 -15.30 5.77
CA SER A 38 43.38 -16.13 6.71
C SER A 38 42.41 -16.91 7.60
N THR A 39 42.54 -18.24 7.57
CA THR A 39 41.70 -19.15 8.34
C THR A 39 41.89 -18.99 9.85
N GLN A 40 40.89 -18.48 10.54
CA GLN A 40 40.69 -18.78 11.96
C GLN A 40 39.22 -19.10 12.23
N THR A 41 38.94 -20.39 12.43
CA THR A 41 37.62 -20.89 12.86
C THR A 41 37.38 -20.54 14.32
N THR A 42 37.07 -19.28 14.59
CA THR A 42 36.45 -18.89 15.85
C THR A 42 34.96 -19.17 15.74
N VAL A 43 34.47 -20.17 16.48
CA VAL A 43 33.03 -20.40 16.63
C VAL A 43 32.48 -19.30 17.54
N ILE A 44 32.30 -18.12 16.97
CA ILE A 44 31.35 -17.14 17.49
C ILE A 44 29.98 -17.74 17.19
N THR A 45 29.22 -18.08 18.23
CA THR A 45 27.79 -18.32 18.08
C THR A 45 27.18 -17.01 17.62
N ILE A 46 27.00 -16.87 16.30
CA ILE A 46 26.10 -15.86 15.76
C ILE A 46 24.73 -16.27 16.29
N VAL A 47 24.28 -15.56 17.33
CA VAL A 47 22.85 -15.53 17.63
C VAL A 47 22.22 -14.97 16.38
N GLU A 48 21.27 -15.71 15.79
CA GLU A 48 20.39 -15.17 14.75
C GLU A 48 19.46 -14.16 15.43
N GLU A 49 20.04 -13.00 15.77
CA GLU A 49 19.32 -11.75 15.92
C GLU A 49 18.72 -11.49 14.54
N ALA A 50 17.47 -11.92 14.39
CA ALA A 50 16.70 -11.71 13.17
C ALA A 50 16.61 -10.20 12.95
N VAL A 51 17.43 -9.70 12.03
CA VAL A 51 17.25 -8.37 11.46
C VAL A 51 15.94 -8.47 10.69
N GLU A 52 14.84 -8.03 11.32
CA GLU A 52 13.59 -7.75 10.61
C GLU A 52 13.94 -6.72 9.54
N GLU A 53 14.01 -7.18 8.29
CA GLU A 53 14.37 -6.36 7.14
C GLU A 53 13.16 -5.46 6.81
N ILE A 54 13.06 -4.37 7.58
CA ILE A 54 11.98 -3.39 7.51
C ILE A 54 11.87 -2.79 6.11
N ILE A 55 10.98 -3.39 5.32
CA ILE A 55 10.63 -2.98 3.96
C ILE A 55 10.24 -1.51 3.98
N SER A 56 10.84 -0.69 3.10
CA SER A 56 10.49 0.73 3.03
C SER A 56 9.02 0.91 2.59
N PRO A 57 8.33 1.98 3.01
CA PRO A 57 6.98 2.27 2.52
C PRO A 57 6.90 2.34 0.99
N GLU A 58 7.99 2.77 0.33
CA GLU A 58 8.12 2.83 -1.12
C GLU A 58 8.26 1.43 -1.74
N ASP A 59 9.15 0.59 -1.21
CA ASP A 59 9.35 -0.79 -1.69
C ASP A 59 8.11 -1.66 -1.46
N ALA A 60 7.43 -1.51 -0.32
CA ALA A 60 6.19 -2.20 -0.02
C ALA A 60 5.10 -1.90 -1.06
N GLN A 61 4.96 -0.63 -1.46
CA GLN A 61 4.03 -0.22 -2.51
C GLN A 61 4.40 -0.77 -3.89
N LEU A 62 5.70 -0.89 -4.21
CA LEU A 62 6.17 -1.51 -5.45
C LEU A 62 5.98 -3.04 -5.46
N LEU A 63 6.12 -3.71 -4.31
CA LEU A 63 5.85 -5.13 -4.15
C LEU A 63 4.35 -5.44 -4.32
N LEU A 64 3.47 -4.68 -3.67
CA LEU A 64 2.02 -4.79 -3.87
C LEU A 64 1.62 -4.52 -5.33
N ALA A 65 2.15 -3.45 -5.95
CA ALA A 65 1.89 -3.14 -7.36
C ALA A 65 2.33 -4.28 -8.30
N ARG A 66 3.44 -4.95 -8.00
CA ARG A 66 3.90 -6.13 -8.75
C ARG A 66 2.96 -7.32 -8.55
N CYS A 67 2.66 -7.67 -7.31
CA CYS A 67 1.79 -8.81 -7.01
C CYS A 67 0.41 -8.67 -7.66
N LEU A 68 -0.21 -7.48 -7.60
CA LEU A 68 -1.49 -7.23 -8.25
C LEU A 68 -1.45 -7.40 -9.79
N ARG A 69 -0.32 -7.08 -10.45
CA ARG A 69 -0.12 -7.39 -11.87
C ARG A 69 0.02 -8.90 -12.13
N GLU A 70 0.67 -9.63 -11.23
CA GLU A 70 0.79 -11.09 -11.30
C GLU A 70 -0.56 -11.79 -11.05
N SER A 71 -1.45 -11.19 -10.24
CA SER A 71 -2.87 -11.55 -10.11
C SER A 71 -3.74 -11.13 -11.30
N GLY A 72 -3.24 -10.30 -12.22
CA GLY A 72 -3.90 -9.93 -13.48
C GLY A 72 -4.51 -8.52 -13.56
N TYR A 73 -4.30 -7.65 -12.57
CA TYR A 73 -4.77 -6.25 -12.60
C TYR A 73 -3.80 -5.33 -13.36
N ASP A 74 -4.31 -4.37 -14.13
CA ASP A 74 -3.50 -3.38 -14.87
C ASP A 74 -3.02 -2.24 -13.96
N VAL A 75 -2.09 -2.56 -13.05
CA VAL A 75 -1.56 -1.66 -12.03
C VAL A 75 -0.23 -1.07 -12.48
N GLN A 76 -0.15 0.25 -12.67
CA GLN A 76 1.12 0.95 -12.88
C GLN A 76 1.95 0.99 -11.58
N ASP A 77 3.26 1.20 -11.68
CA ASP A 77 4.05 1.45 -10.48
C ASP A 77 3.70 2.82 -9.86
N PRO A 78 3.53 2.90 -8.52
CA PRO A 78 3.47 4.16 -7.80
C PRO A 78 4.78 4.95 -7.96
N LYS A 79 4.72 6.24 -7.63
CA LYS A 79 5.83 7.19 -7.78
C LYS A 79 6.03 7.93 -6.47
N ASN A 80 7.18 8.57 -6.30
CA ASN A 80 7.53 9.35 -5.11
C ASN A 80 6.52 10.49 -4.78
N ASP A 81 5.64 10.85 -5.72
CA ASP A 81 4.56 11.84 -5.58
C ASP A 81 3.13 11.25 -5.65
N GLN A 82 2.96 9.93 -5.87
CA GLN A 82 1.65 9.26 -5.88
C GLN A 82 1.71 7.90 -5.15
N GLY A 83 0.95 7.75 -4.06
CA GLY A 83 0.82 6.48 -3.36
C GLY A 83 0.03 5.43 -4.14
N LEU A 84 0.19 4.15 -3.79
CA LEU A 84 -0.47 3.03 -4.47
C LEU A 84 -2.01 3.16 -4.48
N ARG A 85 -2.61 3.68 -3.40
CA ARG A 85 -4.06 3.97 -3.34
C ARG A 85 -4.52 4.79 -4.54
N SER A 86 -3.80 5.85 -4.90
CA SER A 86 -4.12 6.72 -6.04
C SER A 86 -4.02 6.01 -7.39
N VAL A 87 -3.15 5.00 -7.53
CA VAL A 87 -3.04 4.18 -8.75
C VAL A 87 -4.19 3.18 -8.86
N LEU A 88 -4.66 2.65 -7.73
CA LEU A 88 -5.75 1.68 -7.69
C LEU A 88 -7.15 2.33 -7.68
N THR A 89 -7.29 3.60 -7.28
CA THR A 89 -8.57 4.32 -7.27
C THR A 89 -9.37 4.22 -8.58
N PRO A 90 -8.79 4.38 -9.79
CA PRO A 90 -9.54 4.19 -11.04
C PRO A 90 -10.05 2.76 -11.25
N ILE A 91 -9.35 1.75 -10.72
CA ILE A 91 -9.75 0.34 -10.80
C ILE A 91 -10.91 0.08 -9.82
N PHE A 92 -10.82 0.58 -8.58
CA PHE A 92 -11.92 0.53 -7.61
C PHE A 92 -13.19 1.24 -8.13
N ILE A 93 -13.07 2.37 -8.83
CA ILE A 93 -14.21 3.11 -9.41
C ILE A 93 -14.81 2.38 -10.63
N ALA A 94 -14.00 1.64 -11.40
CA ALA A 94 -14.45 0.91 -12.58
C ALA A 94 -15.05 -0.47 -12.25
N ALA A 95 -14.76 -1.02 -11.08
CA ALA A 95 -15.25 -2.32 -10.62
C ALA A 95 -16.67 -2.22 -10.01
N ASP A 96 -17.45 -3.29 -10.16
CA ASP A 96 -18.71 -3.45 -9.42
C ASP A 96 -18.45 -3.80 -7.94
N GLU A 97 -19.50 -4.11 -7.19
CA GLU A 97 -19.40 -4.57 -5.79
C GLU A 97 -18.47 -5.77 -5.64
N LYS A 98 -18.71 -6.84 -6.41
CA LYS A 98 -17.92 -8.07 -6.37
C LYS A 98 -16.47 -7.82 -6.78
N GLY A 99 -16.22 -7.06 -7.85
CA GLY A 99 -14.87 -6.74 -8.31
C GLY A 99 -14.07 -5.87 -7.33
N ARG A 100 -14.74 -5.01 -6.54
CA ARG A 100 -14.09 -4.27 -5.45
C ARG A 100 -13.70 -5.19 -4.29
N THR A 101 -14.54 -6.16 -3.94
CA THR A 101 -14.21 -7.19 -2.93
C THR A 101 -13.06 -8.09 -3.40
N GLU A 102 -13.11 -8.62 -4.63
CA GLU A 102 -12.04 -9.46 -5.18
C GLU A 102 -10.71 -8.71 -5.30
N LEU A 103 -10.72 -7.40 -5.63
CA LEU A 103 -9.53 -6.56 -5.59
C LEU A 103 -8.99 -6.38 -4.17
N PHE A 104 -9.87 -6.14 -3.19
CA PHE A 104 -9.47 -6.00 -1.78
C PHE A 104 -8.89 -7.30 -1.21
N GLU A 105 -9.53 -8.45 -1.45
CA GLU A 105 -9.00 -9.77 -1.11
C GLU A 105 -7.63 -10.01 -1.75
N THR A 106 -7.46 -9.63 -3.02
CA THR A 106 -6.15 -9.74 -3.70
C THR A 106 -5.09 -8.86 -3.03
N ILE A 107 -5.42 -7.63 -2.62
CA ILE A 107 -4.51 -6.75 -1.88
C ILE A 107 -4.10 -7.37 -0.55
N GLN A 108 -5.03 -8.01 0.17
CA GLN A 108 -4.73 -8.72 1.43
C GLN A 108 -3.78 -9.91 1.20
N ILE A 109 -4.05 -10.76 0.21
CA ILE A 109 -3.17 -11.90 -0.15
C ILE A 109 -1.78 -11.39 -0.55
N CYS A 110 -1.72 -10.38 -1.41
CA CYS A 110 -0.45 -9.77 -1.82
C CYS A 110 0.34 -9.16 -0.66
N ALA A 111 -0.34 -8.62 0.36
CA ALA A 111 0.31 -8.11 1.56
C ALA A 111 0.85 -9.23 2.44
N GLU A 112 0.05 -10.28 2.68
CA GLU A 112 0.44 -11.45 3.48
C GLU A 112 1.63 -12.19 2.86
N GLU A 113 1.58 -12.51 1.56
CA GLU A 113 2.65 -13.22 0.84
C GLU A 113 3.98 -12.44 0.82
N ASN A 114 3.93 -11.10 0.88
CA ASN A 114 5.11 -10.23 0.89
C ASN A 114 5.49 -9.73 2.31
N ASN A 115 4.81 -10.21 3.37
CA ASN A 115 5.02 -9.79 4.76
C ASN A 115 4.86 -8.27 4.99
N ILE A 116 3.96 -7.62 4.22
CA ILE A 116 3.70 -6.18 4.28
C ILE A 116 2.56 -5.91 5.26
N PRO A 117 2.78 -5.13 6.34
CA PRO A 117 1.70 -4.75 7.23
C PRO A 117 0.78 -3.73 6.55
N LEU A 118 -0.46 -4.11 6.26
CA LEU A 118 -1.54 -3.17 5.95
C LEU A 118 -1.85 -2.37 7.22
N GLY A 119 -1.34 -1.13 7.27
CA GLY A 119 -1.32 -0.33 8.49
C GLY A 119 -2.70 0.13 8.97
N ASP A 120 -2.77 0.49 10.27
CA ASP A 120 -4.00 0.84 11.01
C ASP A 120 -4.74 2.09 10.47
N ASN A 121 -4.07 2.91 9.64
CA ASN A 121 -4.66 4.03 8.88
C ASN A 121 -5.00 3.60 7.44
N SER A 122 -5.58 2.40 7.28
CA SER A 122 -5.46 1.58 6.07
C SER A 122 -5.71 2.33 4.75
N ASP A 123 -4.67 2.37 3.90
CA ASP A 123 -4.76 2.85 2.51
C ASP A 123 -5.82 2.09 1.70
N PHE A 124 -6.18 0.89 2.13
CA PHE A 124 -7.27 0.07 1.61
C PHE A 124 -8.18 -0.31 2.77
N GLU A 125 -9.32 0.35 2.87
CA GLU A 125 -10.41 -0.08 3.75
C GLU A 125 -11.23 -1.18 3.05
N ASN A 126 -11.85 -2.10 3.80
CA ASN A 126 -12.76 -3.09 3.23
C ASN A 126 -13.98 -2.37 2.58
N PRO A 127 -14.25 -2.56 1.27
CA PRO A 127 -15.37 -1.91 0.58
C PRO A 127 -16.75 -2.12 1.23
N GLU A 128 -16.99 -3.29 1.83
CA GLU A 128 -18.26 -3.61 2.50
C GLU A 128 -18.39 -2.83 3.82
N ALA A 129 -17.33 -2.79 4.64
CA ALA A 129 -17.30 -2.00 5.87
C ALA A 129 -17.37 -0.47 5.60
N VAL A 130 -16.88 0.00 4.46
CA VAL A 130 -17.05 1.41 4.02
C VAL A 130 -18.50 1.68 3.61
N ALA A 131 -19.18 0.71 2.98
CA ALA A 131 -20.60 0.83 2.63
C ALA A 131 -21.48 0.84 3.89
N ASP A 132 -21.31 -0.13 4.81
CA ASP A 132 -22.02 -0.19 6.09
C ASP A 132 -21.88 1.12 6.88
N ARG A 133 -20.65 1.67 6.95
CA ARG A 133 -20.38 2.96 7.58
C ARG A 133 -21.11 4.10 6.87
N LEU A 134 -21.06 4.14 5.54
CA LEU A 134 -21.65 5.22 4.76
C LEU A 134 -23.19 5.21 4.86
N ASP A 135 -23.84 4.05 4.79
CA ASP A 135 -25.28 3.93 4.97
C ASP A 135 -25.70 4.37 6.38
N THR A 136 -24.95 3.95 7.41
CA THR A 136 -25.16 4.42 8.80
C THR A 136 -25.00 5.94 8.92
N GLU A 137 -23.97 6.53 8.28
CA GLU A 137 -23.77 7.99 8.28
C GLU A 137 -24.87 8.73 7.49
N LEU A 138 -25.41 8.13 6.42
CA LEU A 138 -26.53 8.68 5.64
C LEU A 138 -27.85 8.64 6.40
N GLU A 139 -28.13 7.59 7.17
CA GLU A 139 -29.29 7.55 8.08
C GLU A 139 -29.16 8.57 9.22
N PHE A 140 -27.97 8.70 9.81
CA PHE A 140 -27.70 9.70 10.85
C PHE A 140 -27.84 11.14 10.31
N ALA A 141 -27.34 11.42 9.10
CA ALA A 141 -27.52 12.71 8.43
C ALA A 141 -29.00 13.03 8.16
N GLN A 142 -29.80 12.02 7.75
CA GLN A 142 -31.25 12.17 7.59
C GLN A 142 -31.96 12.47 8.92
N CYS A 143 -31.58 11.79 10.01
CA CYS A 143 -32.11 12.09 11.34
C CYS A 143 -31.79 13.53 11.76
N LEU A 144 -30.53 13.98 11.62
CA LEU A 144 -30.12 15.35 11.95
C LEU A 144 -30.90 16.42 11.19
N ARG A 145 -31.18 16.21 9.89
CA ARG A 145 -32.08 17.07 9.11
C ARG A 145 -33.51 17.07 9.69
N GLY A 146 -34.00 15.92 10.14
CA GLY A 146 -35.26 15.80 10.89
C GLY A 146 -35.29 16.57 12.22
N LYS A 147 -34.14 16.75 12.89
CA LYS A 147 -33.97 17.58 14.10
C LYS A 147 -33.71 19.07 13.80
N GLY A 148 -33.67 19.47 12.53
CA GLY A 148 -33.43 20.86 12.10
C GLY A 148 -31.95 21.27 11.98
N ILE A 149 -31.03 20.30 11.96
CA ILE A 149 -29.62 20.50 11.58
C ILE A 149 -29.49 20.19 10.09
N GLU A 150 -29.47 21.23 9.24
CA GLU A 150 -29.23 21.08 7.81
C GLU A 150 -27.78 20.66 7.58
N VAL A 151 -27.61 19.40 7.18
CA VAL A 151 -26.30 18.78 6.93
C VAL A 151 -26.28 18.19 5.51
N GLU A 152 -25.16 18.39 4.83
CA GLU A 152 -24.89 17.80 3.51
C GLU A 152 -24.70 16.28 3.64
N ASP A 153 -25.18 15.52 2.65
CA ASP A 153 -25.05 14.07 2.68
C ASP A 153 -23.57 13.63 2.63
N PRO A 154 -23.12 12.73 3.53
CA PRO A 154 -21.73 12.26 3.58
C PRO A 154 -21.35 11.40 2.36
N SER A 155 -20.04 11.24 2.15
CA SER A 155 -19.46 10.30 1.18
C SER A 155 -18.21 9.62 1.73
N ALA A 156 -17.69 8.59 1.04
CA ALA A 156 -16.46 7.89 1.44
C ALA A 156 -15.24 8.83 1.55
N GLU A 157 -15.20 9.90 0.75
CA GLU A 157 -14.17 10.94 0.75
C GLU A 157 -14.44 12.06 1.76
N ARG A 158 -15.70 12.20 2.22
CA ARG A 158 -16.16 13.27 3.11
C ARG A 158 -17.19 12.73 4.11
N PRO A 159 -16.73 11.99 5.15
CA PRO A 159 -17.62 11.43 6.16
C PRO A 159 -18.28 12.53 7.01
N LEU A 160 -19.36 12.16 7.70
CA LEU A 160 -20.28 13.05 8.40
C LEU A 160 -19.61 13.90 9.48
N ARG A 161 -18.70 13.33 10.28
CA ARG A 161 -18.08 14.03 11.42
C ARG A 161 -17.35 15.33 11.01
N PRO A 162 -16.46 15.34 9.99
CA PRO A 162 -15.94 16.58 9.40
C PRO A 162 -17.00 17.61 8.96
N ILE A 163 -18.15 17.17 8.41
CA ILE A 163 -19.23 18.08 7.99
C ILE A 163 -19.83 18.78 9.21
N LEU A 164 -20.18 18.03 10.27
CA LEU A 164 -20.73 18.57 11.51
C LEU A 164 -19.74 19.52 12.22
N VAL A 165 -18.44 19.19 12.24
CA VAL A 165 -17.41 20.08 12.77
C VAL A 165 -17.33 21.38 11.97
N GLY A 166 -17.43 21.33 10.63
CA GLY A 166 -17.48 22.51 9.78
C GLY A 166 -18.70 23.41 10.03
N LEU A 167 -19.87 22.82 10.30
CA LEU A 167 -21.11 23.55 10.62
C LEU A 167 -21.04 24.29 11.97
N VAL A 168 -20.37 23.73 12.97
CA VAL A 168 -20.12 24.42 14.25
C VAL A 168 -19.04 25.50 14.08
N GLN A 169 -17.95 25.21 13.35
CA GLN A 169 -16.86 26.17 13.11
C GLN A 169 -17.28 27.37 12.25
N SER A 170 -18.26 27.22 11.35
CA SER A 170 -18.83 28.33 10.60
C SER A 170 -19.78 29.22 11.42
N GLY A 171 -20.19 28.77 12.61
CA GLY A 171 -21.20 29.43 13.44
C GLY A 171 -22.63 29.27 12.93
N GLN A 172 -22.89 28.34 12.00
CA GLN A 172 -24.24 28.06 11.49
C GLN A 172 -25.12 27.40 12.56
N TYR A 173 -24.53 26.54 13.39
CA TYR A 173 -25.17 25.92 14.56
C TYR A 173 -24.28 26.02 15.80
N LEU A 174 -24.90 26.00 16.98
CA LEU A 174 -24.17 25.92 18.25
C LEU A 174 -23.73 24.48 18.52
N GLU A 175 -22.57 24.29 19.15
CA GLU A 175 -22.06 22.96 19.53
C GLU A 175 -23.08 22.18 20.37
N ASP A 176 -23.70 22.82 21.36
CA ASP A 176 -24.75 22.22 22.18
C ASP A 176 -25.98 21.78 21.37
N GLN A 177 -26.37 22.57 20.35
CA GLN A 177 -27.52 22.26 19.49
C GLN A 177 -27.25 21.03 18.60
N VAL A 178 -26.05 20.94 18.02
CA VAL A 178 -25.62 19.76 17.24
C VAL A 178 -25.47 18.55 18.16
N ARG A 179 -24.97 18.74 19.39
CA ARG A 179 -24.78 17.68 20.39
C ARG A 179 -26.11 17.14 20.94
N GLU A 180 -27.11 17.99 21.13
CA GLU A 180 -28.47 17.62 21.54
C GLU A 180 -29.17 16.83 20.41
N ALA A 181 -29.18 17.38 19.19
CA ALA A 181 -29.75 16.70 18.02
C ALA A 181 -29.07 15.36 17.71
N ALA A 182 -27.73 15.28 17.82
CA ALA A 182 -26.99 14.03 17.64
C ALA A 182 -27.32 13.02 18.75
N GLY A 183 -27.48 13.46 20.01
CA GLY A 183 -27.90 12.60 21.12
C GLY A 183 -29.25 11.95 20.84
N GLU A 184 -30.25 12.74 20.45
CA GLU A 184 -31.57 12.20 20.06
C GLU A 184 -31.47 11.24 18.85
N CYS A 185 -30.55 11.47 17.91
CA CYS A 185 -30.34 10.57 16.77
C CYS A 185 -29.62 9.25 17.12
N PHE A 186 -28.76 9.22 18.14
CA PHE A 186 -28.25 7.95 18.68
C PHE A 186 -29.38 7.15 19.32
N ASP A 187 -30.24 7.78 20.13
CA ASP A 187 -31.39 7.13 20.78
C ASP A 187 -32.45 6.65 19.76
N ASP A 188 -32.83 7.49 18.78
CA ASP A 188 -33.86 7.17 17.77
C ASP A 188 -33.43 6.06 16.80
N LEU A 189 -32.12 5.97 16.47
CA LEU A 189 -31.56 4.92 15.60
C LEU A 189 -31.09 3.68 16.39
N GLY A 190 -31.05 3.73 17.72
CA GLY A 190 -30.56 2.63 18.57
C GLY A 190 -29.04 2.40 18.45
N LEU A 191 -28.28 3.44 18.10
CA LEU A 191 -26.83 3.38 17.88
C LEU A 191 -26.08 3.75 19.17
N GLU A 192 -25.00 3.02 19.50
CA GLU A 192 -24.15 3.41 20.63
C GLU A 192 -23.34 4.68 20.28
N PRO A 193 -23.35 5.72 21.14
CA PRO A 193 -22.56 6.91 20.90
C PRO A 193 -21.05 6.59 20.99
N PRO A 194 -20.20 7.19 20.13
CA PRO A 194 -18.78 6.89 20.10
C PRO A 194 -18.12 7.24 21.45
N GLN A 195 -17.39 6.27 22.00
CA GLN A 195 -16.64 6.42 23.24
C GLN A 195 -15.76 7.68 23.18
N GLN A 196 -16.01 8.66 24.05
CA GLN A 196 -15.10 9.80 24.18
C GLN A 196 -13.77 9.29 24.71
N GLY A 197 -12.72 9.34 23.87
CA GLY A 197 -11.36 8.98 24.25
C GLY A 197 -10.84 9.89 25.36
N GLY A 198 -10.97 9.45 26.61
CA GLY A 198 -10.52 10.20 27.78
C GLY A 198 -9.00 10.22 27.89
N GLY A 199 -8.44 11.43 27.82
CA GLY A 199 -7.05 11.75 28.16
C GLY A 199 -6.98 12.81 29.26
#